data_AF-A0A930VLE9-F1
#
_entry.id   AF-A0A930VLE9-F1
#
_cell.length_a   1.000
_cell.length_b   1.000
_cell.length_c   1.000
_cell.angle_alpha   90.00
_cell.angle_beta   90.00
_cell.angle_gamma   90.00
#
_symmetry.space_group_name_H-M   'P 1'
#
loop_
_entity.id
_entity.type
_entity.pdbx_description
1 polymer ?
#
loop_
_entity_poly.entity_id
_entity_poly.type
_entity_poly.pdbx_seq_one_letter_code
_entity_poly.pdbx_strand_id
1 'polypeptide(L)'
;MAPETDLRSEFATLFVDEPPAPTVAHLVAGGRRRLRQRRLGRGLGVAVVIVAVATGYGAVSAGPDGERSLVTDNTSPDGPQPPGPTATTTYDSTDTEADADRVRGFSIDEATGEVTGIAGGDVRDALTLGEISQDSGAVAVDVVLDGDETWWYVDWSKDGSGSVNVAAQLEQPFSEWAQRMHQSQQSPPDPGSDGPPPLVATDSMGKLQIEPGVEVLQRIDNPLDLQAPYTSVAVEVRKGKDHFLAVLTPNGGSYGDPDKQTLQELIDEVRAGGPGYTAAGPMPPLWDLGAGGMPVIRPDAEVVRKVDNPLGLEPPRRSVAYVVRYDAKTWWALWELGPSGLNGAQTIRVAKDGYASIEDWLADQRAQVAW
;
A
#
# COMPACT_ATOMS: atom_id res chain seq x y z
N MET A 1 65.45 -2.76 40.13
CA MET A 1 65.27 -3.21 38.74
C MET A 1 64.20 -4.28 38.78
N ALA A 2 62.96 -3.90 38.46
CA ALA A 2 61.87 -4.86 38.34
C ALA A 2 61.99 -5.53 36.96
N PRO A 3 61.78 -6.85 36.85
CA PRO A 3 61.83 -7.55 35.58
C PRO A 3 60.70 -7.05 34.68
N GLU A 4 61.07 -6.69 33.45
CA GLU A 4 60.16 -6.26 32.39
C GLU A 4 59.33 -7.47 31.97
N THR A 5 58.06 -7.50 32.35
CA THR A 5 57.14 -8.61 32.04
C THR A 5 56.85 -8.60 30.54
N ASP A 6 57.24 -9.67 29.85
CA ASP A 6 57.05 -9.83 28.42
C ASP A 6 55.55 -10.04 28.10
N LEU A 7 54.85 -8.95 27.83
CA LEU A 7 53.43 -8.90 27.49
C LEU A 7 53.06 -9.82 26.32
N ARG A 8 54.02 -10.18 25.43
CA ARG A 8 53.73 -11.14 24.34
C ARG A 8 53.47 -12.54 24.86
N SER A 9 54.13 -12.95 25.94
CA SER A 9 53.90 -14.26 26.56
C SER A 9 52.54 -14.36 27.22
N GLU A 10 52.06 -13.26 27.82
CA GLU A 10 50.76 -13.18 28.48
C GLU A 10 49.61 -13.21 27.45
N PHE A 11 49.78 -12.51 26.32
CA PHE A 11 48.82 -12.57 25.21
C PHE A 11 48.79 -13.95 24.54
N ALA A 12 49.92 -14.64 24.42
CA ALA A 12 49.94 -15.98 23.83
C ALA A 12 49.14 -17.00 24.66
N THR A 13 49.11 -16.86 25.99
CA THR A 13 48.30 -17.74 26.86
C THR A 13 46.80 -17.48 26.80
N LEU A 14 46.35 -16.30 26.38
CA LEU A 14 44.92 -15.97 26.34
C LEU A 14 44.15 -16.62 25.17
N PHE A 15 44.86 -17.14 24.16
CA PHE A 15 44.24 -17.69 22.94
C PHE A 15 44.46 -19.20 22.75
N VAL A 16 45.02 -19.91 23.73
CA VAL A 16 45.33 -21.35 23.60
C VAL A 16 44.11 -22.24 23.88
N ASP A 17 43.07 -21.74 24.56
CA ASP A 17 41.90 -22.53 25.00
C ASP A 17 40.56 -21.98 24.46
N GLU A 18 40.48 -21.64 23.18
CA GLU A 18 39.16 -21.32 22.59
C GLU A 18 38.39 -22.64 22.36
N PRO A 19 37.23 -22.84 23.02
CA PRO A 19 36.46 -24.06 22.82
C PRO A 19 36.03 -24.17 21.35
N PRO A 20 36.02 -25.38 20.77
CA PRO A 20 35.68 -25.56 19.37
C PRO A 20 34.30 -24.98 19.08
N ALA A 21 34.19 -24.22 17.99
CA ALA A 21 32.94 -23.58 17.59
C ALA A 21 31.81 -24.63 17.55
N PRO A 22 30.63 -24.33 18.13
CA PRO A 22 29.52 -25.27 18.16
C PRO A 22 29.11 -25.60 16.72
N THR A 23 28.89 -26.89 16.44
CA THR A 23 28.45 -27.31 15.11
C THR A 23 27.04 -26.82 14.83
N VAL A 24 26.70 -26.62 13.56
CA VAL A 24 25.35 -26.21 13.11
C VAL A 24 24.28 -27.14 13.68
N ALA A 25 24.55 -28.44 13.78
CA ALA A 25 23.66 -29.42 14.39
C ALA A 25 23.36 -29.12 15.88
N HIS A 26 24.36 -28.64 16.63
CA HIS A 26 24.21 -28.28 18.04
C HIS A 26 23.33 -27.03 18.22
N LEU A 27 23.49 -26.04 17.33
CA LEU A 27 22.66 -24.83 17.31
C LEU A 27 21.19 -25.16 16.97
N VAL A 28 20.96 -26.02 15.96
CA VAL A 28 19.62 -26.46 15.56
C VAL A 28 18.94 -27.28 16.67
N ALA A 29 19.69 -28.15 17.35
CA ALA A 29 19.17 -28.92 18.49
C ALA A 29 18.79 -28.01 19.67
N GLY A 30 19.60 -26.98 19.96
CA GLY A 30 19.30 -25.95 20.96
C GLY A 30 18.01 -25.17 20.63
N GLY A 31 17.84 -24.77 19.37
CA GLY A 31 16.64 -24.09 18.89
C GLY A 31 15.36 -24.93 19.04
N ARG A 32 15.41 -26.21 18.63
CA ARG A 32 14.28 -27.15 18.78
C ARG A 32 13.88 -27.36 20.23
N ARG A 33 14.85 -27.40 21.16
CA ARG A 33 14.57 -27.59 22.60
C ARG A 33 13.89 -26.35 23.21
N ARG A 34 14.33 -25.14 22.86
CA ARG A 34 13.68 -23.88 23.29
C ARG A 34 12.24 -23.76 22.75
N LEU A 35 11.99 -24.17 21.50
CA LEU A 35 10.64 -24.18 20.93
C LEU A 35 9.69 -25.14 21.65
N ARG A 36 10.15 -26.34 22.01
CA ARG A 36 9.35 -27.30 22.81
C ARG A 36 9.04 -26.76 24.21
N GLN A 37 9.98 -26.10 24.86
CA GLN A 37 9.75 -25.48 26.17
C GLN A 37 8.72 -24.35 26.11
N ARG A 38 8.72 -23.53 25.04
CA ARG A 38 7.70 -22.49 24.83
C ARG A 38 6.30 -23.05 24.60
N ARG A 39 6.18 -24.16 23.87
CA ARG A 39 4.88 -24.81 23.62
C ARG A 39 4.26 -25.42 24.88
N LEU A 40 5.08 -25.91 25.81
CA LEU A 40 4.58 -26.46 27.07
C LEU A 40 4.24 -25.37 28.10
N GLY A 41 4.83 -24.17 27.99
CA GLY A 41 4.58 -23.07 28.93
C GLY A 41 3.31 -22.26 28.71
N ARG A 42 2.66 -22.34 27.53
CA ARG A 42 1.49 -21.50 27.17
C ARG A 42 0.14 -22.22 27.14
N GLY A 43 0.09 -23.49 27.53
CA GLY A 43 -1.12 -24.33 27.42
C GLY A 43 -2.15 -24.26 28.57
N LEU A 44 -2.01 -23.36 29.54
CA LEU A 44 -2.85 -23.35 30.76
C LEU A 44 -3.41 -21.96 31.10
N GLY A 45 -4.14 -21.33 30.16
CA GLY A 45 -4.88 -20.13 30.54
C GLY A 45 -5.58 -19.40 29.41
N VAL A 46 -6.67 -19.94 28.88
CA VAL A 46 -7.82 -19.12 28.44
C VAL A 46 -9.08 -19.92 28.74
N ALA A 47 -9.77 -19.54 29.81
CA ALA A 47 -11.17 -19.91 30.03
C ALA A 47 -12.02 -19.03 29.11
N VAL A 48 -12.86 -19.68 28.31
CA VAL A 48 -13.79 -19.05 27.36
C VAL A 48 -14.92 -18.37 28.14
N VAL A 49 -15.03 -17.05 28.02
CA VAL A 49 -16.24 -16.30 28.37
C VAL A 49 -16.93 -15.92 27.06
N ILE A 50 -17.95 -16.70 26.66
CA ILE A 50 -18.87 -16.32 25.59
C ILE A 50 -19.99 -15.51 26.24
N VAL A 51 -20.03 -14.20 25.99
CA VAL A 51 -21.23 -13.39 26.20
C VAL A 51 -21.99 -13.36 24.88
N ALA A 52 -23.10 -14.09 24.82
CA ALA A 52 -24.05 -14.00 23.73
C ALA A 52 -24.88 -12.71 23.88
N VAL A 53 -24.67 -11.73 23.00
CA VAL A 53 -25.64 -10.64 22.79
C VAL A 53 -26.48 -11.02 21.58
N ALA A 54 -27.70 -11.48 21.85
CA ALA A 54 -28.76 -11.67 20.88
C ALA A 54 -29.65 -10.42 20.87
N THR A 55 -29.69 -9.70 19.75
CA THR A 55 -30.73 -8.71 19.40
C THR A 55 -30.52 -8.42 17.92
N GLY A 56 -31.43 -8.66 16.97
CA GLY A 56 -32.88 -8.60 17.00
C GLY A 56 -33.30 -7.54 15.99
N TYR A 57 -33.21 -7.84 14.69
CA TYR A 57 -33.70 -6.95 13.63
C TYR A 57 -35.24 -6.99 13.61
N GLY A 58 -35.86 -5.91 14.08
CA GLY A 58 -37.28 -5.63 13.94
C GLY A 58 -37.50 -4.30 13.23
N ALA A 59 -38.00 -4.35 12.01
CA ALA A 59 -38.41 -3.19 11.21
C ALA A 59 -39.52 -2.40 11.91
N VAL A 60 -39.47 -1.06 11.81
CA VAL A 60 -40.63 -0.21 12.16
C VAL A 60 -40.86 0.83 11.07
N SER A 61 -42.05 0.74 10.48
CA SER A 61 -42.66 1.66 9.54
C SER A 61 -43.28 2.88 10.25
N ALA A 62 -43.42 3.97 9.50
CA ALA A 62 -43.96 5.27 9.91
C ALA A 62 -45.45 5.27 10.35
N GLY A 63 -45.81 6.26 11.19
CA GLY A 63 -47.17 6.83 11.30
C GLY A 63 -47.62 7.18 12.73
N PRO A 64 -48.57 8.13 12.91
CA PRO A 64 -48.32 9.37 13.67
C PRO A 64 -49.23 9.63 14.90
N ASP A 65 -48.92 10.75 15.56
CA ASP A 65 -49.69 11.57 16.53
C ASP A 65 -50.01 11.02 17.94
N GLY A 66 -49.70 11.82 18.97
CA GLY A 66 -50.37 11.77 20.27
C GLY A 66 -49.51 12.03 21.50
N GLU A 67 -49.50 13.28 21.96
CA GLU A 67 -49.68 13.69 23.38
C GLU A 67 -49.18 12.76 24.52
N ARG A 68 -48.13 13.17 25.25
CA ARG A 68 -48.21 13.69 26.66
C ARG A 68 -46.87 13.64 27.40
N SER A 69 -46.61 14.79 28.03
CA SER A 69 -45.63 15.07 29.07
C SER A 69 -45.65 14.07 30.23
N LEU A 70 -44.48 13.60 30.64
CA LEU A 70 -44.16 13.26 32.03
C LEU A 70 -42.72 13.67 32.33
N VAL A 71 -42.62 14.76 33.09
CA VAL A 71 -41.44 15.13 33.85
C VAL A 71 -41.25 14.07 34.94
N THR A 72 -40.06 13.47 35.01
CA THR A 72 -39.54 12.86 36.23
C THR A 72 -38.14 13.39 36.47
N ASP A 73 -38.06 14.33 37.39
CA ASP A 73 -36.83 14.67 38.11
C ASP A 73 -36.32 13.40 38.79
N ASN A 74 -35.10 12.99 38.46
CA ASN A 74 -34.39 11.93 39.15
C ASN A 74 -32.96 12.41 39.41
N THR A 75 -32.79 13.26 40.43
CA THR A 75 -31.50 13.52 41.05
C THR A 75 -31.08 12.30 41.86
N SER A 76 -30.19 11.48 41.28
CA SER A 76 -29.37 10.51 42.03
C SER A 76 -27.94 11.05 42.17
N PRO A 77 -27.26 10.77 43.30
CA PRO A 77 -25.97 11.35 43.62
C PRO A 77 -24.84 10.73 42.79
N ASP A 78 -23.92 11.58 42.33
CA ASP A 78 -22.69 11.24 41.60
C ASP A 78 -21.83 10.23 42.39
N GLY A 79 -21.96 8.95 42.04
CA GLY A 79 -20.89 7.98 42.24
C GLY A 79 -19.86 8.12 41.10
N PRO A 80 -18.57 7.82 41.33
CA PRO A 80 -17.59 7.78 40.25
C PRO A 80 -18.10 6.84 39.15
N GLN A 81 -18.44 7.43 38.00
CA GLN A 81 -18.89 6.69 36.83
C GLN A 81 -17.77 5.72 36.46
N PRO A 82 -18.04 4.41 36.35
CA PRO A 82 -17.05 3.46 35.84
C PRO A 82 -16.59 3.96 34.46
N PRO A 83 -15.31 3.80 34.09
CA PRO A 83 -14.84 4.19 32.77
C PRO A 83 -15.79 3.61 31.73
N GLY A 84 -16.32 4.49 30.87
CA GLY A 84 -17.17 4.07 29.77
C GLY A 84 -16.45 3.06 28.89
N PRO A 85 -17.18 2.22 28.14
CA PRO A 85 -16.55 1.27 27.24
C PRO A 85 -15.62 2.02 26.29
N THR A 86 -14.38 1.54 26.20
CA THR A 86 -13.40 2.06 25.25
C THR A 86 -13.95 1.92 23.84
N ALA A 87 -13.89 2.99 23.05
CA ALA A 87 -14.31 2.95 21.65
C ALA A 87 -13.30 2.12 20.86
N THR A 88 -13.79 1.04 20.25
CA THR A 88 -13.01 0.23 19.30
C THR A 88 -13.61 0.46 17.92
N THR A 89 -12.79 0.95 17.01
CA THR A 89 -13.20 1.13 15.61
C THR A 89 -12.61 -0.02 14.80
N THR A 90 -13.49 -0.69 14.06
CA THR A 90 -13.09 -1.71 13.09
C THR A 90 -12.99 -1.06 11.74
N TYR A 91 -11.79 -1.09 11.17
CA TYR A 91 -11.53 -0.57 9.85
C TYR A 91 -11.57 -1.75 8.86
N ASP A 92 -12.47 -1.64 7.88
CA ASP A 92 -12.48 -2.53 6.74
C ASP A 92 -11.63 -1.88 5.65
N SER A 93 -10.64 -2.60 5.13
CA SER A 93 -9.73 -2.07 4.12
C SER A 93 -10.52 -1.91 2.82
N THR A 94 -10.93 -0.67 2.52
CA THR A 94 -11.69 -0.35 1.30
C THR A 94 -10.81 0.26 0.20
N ASP A 95 -9.56 0.61 0.51
CA ASP A 95 -8.77 1.55 -0.30
C ASP A 95 -7.41 1.02 -0.80
N THR A 96 -7.23 -0.30 -0.88
CA THR A 96 -6.12 -0.88 -1.65
C THR A 96 -6.60 -1.98 -2.58
N GLU A 97 -6.78 -1.61 -3.85
CA GLU A 97 -7.18 -2.46 -5.00
C GLU A 97 -6.24 -3.65 -5.29
N ALA A 98 -5.27 -3.97 -4.42
CA ALA A 98 -4.35 -5.08 -4.65
C ALA A 98 -4.21 -6.08 -3.47
N ASP A 99 -4.81 -5.82 -2.30
CA ASP A 99 -4.59 -6.65 -1.09
C ASP A 99 -5.82 -6.86 -0.17
N ALA A 100 -7.02 -6.52 -0.64
CA ALA A 100 -8.28 -6.64 0.11
C ALA A 100 -8.55 -8.06 0.69
N ASP A 101 -7.99 -9.12 0.08
CA ASP A 101 -8.16 -10.51 0.57
C ASP A 101 -7.22 -10.89 1.73
N ARG A 102 -6.10 -10.18 1.90
CA ARG A 102 -5.11 -10.43 2.98
C ARG A 102 -5.36 -9.55 4.19
N VAL A 103 -5.80 -8.33 3.99
CA VAL A 103 -6.21 -7.43 5.07
C VAL A 103 -7.68 -7.68 5.40
N ARG A 104 -7.98 -8.72 6.19
CA ARG A 104 -9.37 -9.13 6.50
C ARG A 104 -10.08 -8.23 7.53
N GLY A 105 -9.51 -7.05 7.79
CA GLY A 105 -9.92 -6.12 8.83
C GLY A 105 -9.00 -6.15 10.05
N PHE A 106 -8.85 -4.99 10.67
CA PHE A 106 -8.15 -4.80 11.93
C PHE A 106 -8.98 -3.91 12.86
N SER A 107 -8.76 -4.05 14.16
CA SER A 107 -9.42 -3.23 15.18
C SER A 107 -8.38 -2.46 15.97
N ILE A 108 -8.57 -1.15 16.09
CA ILE A 108 -7.73 -0.27 16.89
C ILE A 108 -8.57 0.32 18.01
N ASP A 109 -8.03 0.32 19.22
CA ASP A 109 -8.49 1.19 20.29
C ASP A 109 -7.96 2.59 20.00
N GLU A 110 -8.83 3.50 19.56
CA GLU A 110 -8.44 4.85 19.16
C GLU A 110 -7.86 5.69 20.30
N ALA A 111 -8.19 5.37 21.55
CA ALA A 111 -7.68 6.11 22.70
C ALA A 111 -6.21 5.76 23.01
N THR A 112 -5.80 4.53 22.70
CA THR A 112 -4.46 4.03 23.03
C THR A 112 -3.59 3.80 21.79
N GLY A 113 -4.19 3.73 20.61
CA GLY A 113 -3.56 3.26 19.38
C GLY A 113 -3.22 1.76 19.40
N GLU A 114 -3.78 1.00 20.35
CA GLU A 114 -3.51 -0.44 20.48
C GLU A 114 -4.29 -1.23 19.44
N VAL A 115 -3.59 -2.06 18.67
CA VAL A 115 -4.22 -3.02 17.75
C VAL A 115 -4.78 -4.18 18.57
N THR A 116 -6.10 -4.23 18.70
CA THR A 116 -6.82 -5.21 19.54
C THR A 116 -7.15 -6.50 18.81
N GLY A 117 -7.03 -6.51 17.48
CA GLY A 117 -7.21 -7.72 16.69
C GLY A 117 -6.91 -7.50 15.20
N ILE A 118 -6.45 -8.58 14.56
CA ILE A 118 -6.31 -8.67 13.10
C ILE A 118 -7.06 -9.93 12.66
N ALA A 119 -8.00 -9.76 11.74
CA ALA A 119 -8.78 -10.88 11.25
C ALA A 119 -7.88 -11.84 10.44
N GLY A 120 -7.88 -13.12 10.82
CA GLY A 120 -7.10 -14.15 10.14
C GLY A 120 -5.59 -14.13 10.43
N GLY A 121 -5.14 -13.34 11.42
CA GLY A 121 -3.72 -13.26 11.79
C GLY A 121 -3.45 -13.15 13.28
N ASP A 122 -2.18 -13.33 13.64
CA ASP A 122 -1.67 -13.08 14.97
C ASP A 122 -0.77 -11.83 14.96
N VAL A 123 -1.03 -10.88 15.88
CA VAL A 123 -0.12 -9.76 16.15
C VAL A 123 1.04 -10.27 17.01
N ARG A 124 2.27 -10.14 16.52
CA ARG A 124 3.49 -10.46 17.28
C ARG A 124 4.03 -9.28 18.05
N ASP A 125 4.03 -8.12 17.41
CA ASP A 125 4.53 -6.87 17.95
C ASP A 125 3.73 -5.71 17.37
N ALA A 126 3.63 -4.61 18.12
CA ALA A 126 2.97 -3.39 17.70
C ALA A 126 3.76 -2.19 18.21
N LEU A 127 4.05 -1.26 17.32
CA LEU A 127 4.75 -0.03 17.62
C LEU A 127 3.84 1.15 17.32
N THR A 128 3.31 1.78 18.36
CA THR A 128 2.60 3.05 18.24
C THR A 128 3.59 4.13 17.84
N LEU A 129 3.35 4.78 16.71
CA LEU A 129 4.27 5.75 16.13
C LEU A 129 3.92 7.20 16.48
N GLY A 130 2.74 7.41 17.06
CA GLY A 130 2.23 8.71 17.49
C GLY A 130 1.18 9.28 16.54
N GLU A 131 0.86 10.56 16.74
CA GLU A 131 -0.05 11.29 15.88
C GLU A 131 0.64 11.67 14.55
N ILE A 132 0.00 11.40 13.41
CA ILE A 132 0.42 11.97 12.11
C ILE A 132 -0.05 13.44 12.04
N SER A 133 -1.24 13.71 12.57
CA SER A 133 -1.85 15.05 12.68
C SER A 133 -2.78 15.11 13.88
N GLN A 134 -3.34 16.28 14.19
CA GLN A 134 -4.27 16.49 15.32
C GLN A 134 -5.45 15.50 15.35
N ASP A 135 -5.83 14.96 14.19
CA ASP A 135 -6.95 14.06 14.02
C ASP A 135 -6.56 12.72 13.37
N SER A 136 -5.27 12.35 13.37
CA SER A 136 -4.82 11.08 12.80
C SER A 136 -3.70 10.43 13.61
N GLY A 137 -3.70 9.10 13.63
CA GLY A 137 -2.71 8.28 14.31
C GLY A 137 -2.05 7.28 13.38
N ALA A 138 -0.93 6.72 13.83
CA ALA A 138 -0.25 5.63 13.15
C ALA A 138 0.24 4.53 14.09
N VAL A 139 0.15 3.30 13.60
CA VAL A 139 0.72 2.12 14.25
C VAL A 139 1.37 1.23 13.21
N ALA A 140 2.57 0.74 13.53
CA ALA A 140 3.17 -0.34 12.79
C ALA A 140 2.91 -1.65 13.53
N VAL A 141 2.60 -2.71 12.80
CA VAL A 141 2.25 -4.02 13.36
C VAL A 141 3.03 -5.12 12.66
N ASP A 142 3.67 -5.99 13.46
CA ASP A 142 4.27 -7.24 13.00
C ASP A 142 3.22 -8.35 13.08
N VAL A 143 2.83 -8.89 11.93
CA VAL A 143 1.68 -9.78 11.77
C VAL A 143 2.12 -11.11 11.17
N VAL A 144 1.53 -12.20 11.66
CA VAL A 144 1.57 -13.50 10.99
C VAL A 144 0.22 -13.79 10.36
N LEU A 145 0.18 -13.89 9.04
CA LEU A 145 -1.01 -14.25 8.27
C LEU A 145 -0.77 -15.56 7.55
N ASP A 146 -1.62 -16.55 7.78
CA ASP A 146 -1.51 -17.88 7.15
C ASP A 146 -0.11 -18.55 7.30
N GLY A 147 0.64 -18.16 8.35
CA GLY A 147 1.98 -18.66 8.63
C GLY A 147 3.13 -17.82 8.06
N ASP A 148 2.82 -16.83 7.21
CA ASP A 148 3.77 -15.88 6.65
C ASP A 148 3.87 -14.63 7.54
N GLU A 149 5.09 -14.16 7.75
CA GLU A 149 5.36 -12.91 8.47
C GLU A 149 5.26 -11.72 7.52
N THR A 150 4.61 -10.66 7.95
CA THR A 150 4.50 -9.40 7.22
C THR A 150 4.40 -8.24 8.20
N TRP A 151 4.84 -7.06 7.78
CA TRP A 151 4.64 -5.84 8.58
C TRP A 151 3.65 -4.92 7.92
N TRP A 152 2.77 -4.34 8.72
CA TRP A 152 1.73 -3.41 8.30
C TRP A 152 1.97 -2.06 8.94
N TYR A 153 1.84 -1.00 8.17
CA TYR A 153 1.82 0.37 8.65
C TYR A 153 0.41 0.85 8.43
N VAL A 154 -0.28 1.13 9.53
CA VAL A 154 -1.66 1.52 9.54
C VAL A 154 -1.74 2.96 9.99
N ASP A 155 -2.36 3.79 9.16
CA ASP A 155 -2.80 5.12 9.57
C ASP A 155 -4.32 5.19 9.59
N TRP A 156 -4.83 6.06 10.44
CA TRP A 156 -6.26 6.32 10.55
C TRP A 156 -6.49 7.77 10.89
N SER A 157 -7.68 8.25 10.58
CA SER A 157 -8.16 9.55 11.01
C SER A 157 -9.48 9.44 11.76
N LYS A 158 -9.81 10.46 12.56
CA LYS A 158 -11.04 10.51 13.38
C LYS A 158 -12.33 10.51 12.57
N ASP A 159 -12.26 10.78 11.26
CA ASP A 159 -13.44 10.69 10.38
C ASP A 159 -13.77 9.24 9.95
N GLY A 160 -12.94 8.28 10.35
CA GLY A 160 -13.10 6.86 10.05
C GLY A 160 -12.37 6.40 8.78
N SER A 161 -11.67 7.28 8.08
CA SER A 161 -10.73 6.90 7.02
C SER A 161 -9.43 6.33 7.59
N GLY A 162 -8.76 5.48 6.82
CA GLY A 162 -7.45 4.94 7.15
C GLY A 162 -6.87 4.15 6.00
N SER A 163 -5.55 3.98 6.00
CA SER A 163 -4.85 3.19 5.00
C SER A 163 -3.95 2.14 5.66
N VAL A 164 -3.66 1.08 4.90
CA VAL A 164 -2.72 0.04 5.31
C VAL A 164 -1.64 -0.11 4.25
N ASN A 165 -0.40 0.14 4.63
CA ASN A 165 0.78 -0.08 3.81
C ASN A 165 1.49 -1.36 4.26
N VAL A 166 1.58 -2.33 3.36
CA VAL A 166 2.19 -3.65 3.65
C VAL A 166 3.66 -3.63 3.24
N ALA A 167 4.55 -4.09 4.13
CA ALA A 167 5.97 -4.19 3.85
C ALA A 167 6.24 -5.13 2.66
N ALA A 168 6.91 -4.60 1.64
CA ALA A 168 7.31 -5.38 0.47
C ALA A 168 8.34 -6.48 0.79
N GLN A 169 9.22 -6.19 1.75
CA GLN A 169 10.39 -6.99 2.14
C GLN A 169 10.70 -6.77 3.62
N LEU A 170 11.16 -7.82 4.29
CA LEU A 170 11.53 -7.81 5.71
C LEU A 170 13.07 -7.79 5.90
N GLU A 171 13.77 -6.95 5.14
CA GLU A 171 15.24 -6.95 5.08
C GLU A 171 15.92 -6.13 6.19
N GLN A 172 15.16 -5.35 6.95
CA GLN A 172 15.66 -4.46 8.00
C GLN A 172 14.89 -4.67 9.30
N PRO A 173 15.37 -4.28 10.48
CA PRO A 173 14.61 -4.41 11.73
C PRO A 173 13.23 -3.74 11.65
N PHE A 174 12.20 -4.39 12.21
CA PHE A 174 10.81 -3.91 12.22
C PHE A 174 10.69 -2.45 12.69
N SER A 175 11.39 -2.07 13.77
CA SER A 175 11.38 -0.70 14.29
C SER A 175 11.97 0.32 13.33
N GLU A 176 13.02 -0.03 12.57
CA GLU A 176 13.62 0.87 11.58
C GLU A 176 12.70 1.03 10.37
N TRP A 177 12.03 -0.05 9.95
CA TRP A 177 11.00 0.03 8.91
C TRP A 177 9.83 0.90 9.33
N ALA A 178 9.29 0.67 10.52
CA ALA A 178 8.17 1.43 11.07
C ALA A 178 8.49 2.93 11.17
N GLN A 179 9.68 3.28 11.68
CA GLN A 179 10.12 4.68 11.76
C GLN A 179 10.28 5.31 10.37
N ARG A 180 10.84 4.60 9.39
CA ARG A 180 10.96 5.11 8.03
C ARG A 180 9.60 5.37 7.38
N MET A 181 8.66 4.42 7.52
CA MET A 181 7.29 4.60 7.01
C MET A 181 6.59 5.78 7.69
N HIS A 182 6.77 5.92 9.00
CA HIS A 182 6.22 7.05 9.73
C HIS A 182 6.80 8.38 9.26
N GLN A 183 8.12 8.44 9.10
CA GLN A 183 8.81 9.61 8.57
C GLN A 183 8.36 9.93 7.15
N SER A 184 8.12 8.94 6.28
CA SER A 184 7.61 9.23 4.92
C SER A 184 6.19 9.78 4.92
N GLN A 185 5.35 9.41 5.90
CA GLN A 185 3.99 9.96 6.03
C GLN A 185 3.97 11.34 6.71
N GLN A 186 4.89 11.59 7.64
CA GLN A 186 5.05 12.90 8.30
C GLN A 186 5.82 13.90 7.46
N SER A 187 6.71 13.42 6.60
CA SER A 187 7.42 14.29 5.68
C SER A 187 6.36 14.93 4.79
N PRO A 188 6.27 16.27 4.75
CA PRO A 188 5.57 16.88 3.63
C PRO A 188 6.16 16.24 2.36
N PRO A 189 5.32 15.87 1.38
CA PRO A 189 5.78 15.19 0.18
C PRO A 189 7.07 15.86 -0.30
N ASP A 190 8.16 15.10 -0.33
CA ASP A 190 9.50 15.63 -0.51
C ASP A 190 9.48 16.49 -1.78
N PRO A 191 9.73 17.81 -1.70
CA PRO A 191 9.68 18.69 -2.87
C PRO A 191 10.70 18.30 -3.96
N GLY A 192 11.59 17.34 -3.67
CA GLY A 192 12.54 16.74 -4.61
C GLY A 192 12.19 15.35 -5.14
N SER A 193 11.22 14.61 -4.57
CA SER A 193 10.71 13.38 -5.17
C SER A 193 9.43 13.70 -5.95
N ASP A 194 9.63 14.09 -7.22
CA ASP A 194 8.61 14.42 -8.24
C ASP A 194 7.83 15.74 -8.05
N GLY A 195 8.57 16.85 -7.94
CA GLY A 195 8.09 18.21 -8.24
C GLY A 195 7.37 18.92 -7.09
N PRO A 196 7.19 20.26 -7.19
CA PRO A 196 6.32 20.98 -6.27
C PRO A 196 4.93 20.31 -6.25
N PRO A 197 4.20 20.32 -5.12
CA PRO A 197 2.83 19.79 -5.07
C PRO A 197 2.08 20.38 -6.25
N PRO A 198 1.43 19.55 -7.07
CA PRO A 198 0.95 20.03 -8.34
C PRO A 198 -0.13 21.07 -8.04
N LEU A 199 0.04 22.27 -8.59
CA LEU A 199 -0.93 23.37 -8.46
C LEU A 199 -2.35 22.92 -8.85
N VAL A 200 -2.41 21.84 -9.62
CA VAL A 200 -3.59 21.19 -10.16
C VAL A 200 -3.43 19.67 -10.07
N ALA A 201 -4.39 18.98 -9.47
CA ALA A 201 -4.47 17.52 -9.45
C ALA A 201 -5.87 17.08 -9.87
N THR A 202 -6.09 15.79 -10.07
CA THR A 202 -7.44 15.22 -10.18
C THR A 202 -7.63 14.18 -9.08
N ASP A 203 -8.85 14.08 -8.56
CA ASP A 203 -9.22 12.94 -7.71
C ASP A 203 -9.37 11.64 -8.54
N SER A 204 -9.68 10.52 -7.87
CA SER A 204 -9.90 9.21 -8.49
C SER A 204 -11.06 9.16 -9.48
N MET A 205 -11.89 10.21 -9.56
CA MET A 205 -12.96 10.36 -10.54
C MET A 205 -12.60 11.33 -11.69
N GLY A 206 -11.36 11.85 -11.70
CA GLY A 206 -10.90 12.82 -12.70
C GLY A 206 -11.35 14.26 -12.41
N LYS A 207 -11.91 14.54 -11.23
CA LYS A 207 -12.34 15.90 -10.89
C LYS A 207 -11.14 16.74 -10.50
N LEU A 208 -10.99 17.86 -11.19
CA LEU A 208 -9.90 18.81 -10.97
C LEU A 208 -9.94 19.40 -9.55
N GLN A 209 -8.84 19.27 -8.83
CA GLN A 209 -8.50 19.96 -7.59
C GLN A 209 -7.46 21.04 -7.90
N ILE A 210 -7.67 22.25 -7.40
CA ILE A 210 -6.81 23.41 -7.66
C ILE A 210 -6.36 23.97 -6.31
N GLU A 211 -5.07 24.23 -6.16
CA GLU A 211 -4.54 24.84 -4.95
C GLU A 211 -5.05 26.30 -4.80
N PRO A 212 -5.39 26.75 -3.58
CA PRO A 212 -5.76 28.15 -3.35
C PRO A 212 -4.72 29.15 -3.89
N GLY A 213 -5.21 30.19 -4.58
CA GLY A 213 -4.36 31.24 -5.17
C GLY A 213 -3.80 30.93 -6.55
N VAL A 214 -4.12 29.76 -7.12
CA VAL A 214 -3.84 29.43 -8.52
C VAL A 214 -4.89 30.07 -9.43
N GLU A 215 -4.43 30.78 -10.46
CA GLU A 215 -5.24 31.32 -11.55
C GLU A 215 -5.31 30.32 -12.69
N VAL A 216 -6.51 29.93 -13.11
CA VAL A 216 -6.72 29.07 -14.29
C VAL A 216 -6.84 29.95 -15.53
N LEU A 217 -5.86 29.86 -16.42
CA LEU A 217 -5.80 30.65 -17.65
C LEU A 217 -6.58 29.98 -18.79
N GLN A 218 -6.42 28.66 -18.93
CA GLN A 218 -7.16 27.84 -19.89
C GLN A 218 -7.55 26.51 -19.26
N ARG A 219 -8.74 26.01 -19.61
CA ARG A 219 -9.23 24.69 -19.23
C ARG A 219 -9.95 24.05 -20.40
N ILE A 220 -9.63 22.78 -20.66
CA ILE A 220 -10.32 21.95 -21.64
C ILE A 220 -10.77 20.69 -20.90
N ASP A 221 -12.07 20.45 -20.88
CA ASP A 221 -12.65 19.25 -20.27
C ASP A 221 -12.61 18.08 -21.24
N ASN A 222 -12.25 16.91 -20.71
CA ASN A 222 -12.07 15.65 -21.41
C ASN A 222 -11.27 15.71 -22.73
N PRO A 223 -10.08 16.35 -22.75
CA PRO A 223 -9.27 16.51 -23.96
C PRO A 223 -8.75 15.20 -24.53
N LEU A 224 -8.78 14.10 -23.77
CA LEU A 224 -8.37 12.77 -24.23
C LEU A 224 -9.56 11.90 -24.66
N ASP A 225 -10.77 12.46 -24.69
CA ASP A 225 -12.00 11.76 -25.08
C ASP A 225 -12.23 10.45 -24.28
N LEU A 226 -11.91 10.47 -22.98
CA LEU A 226 -12.12 9.34 -22.09
C LEU A 226 -13.62 9.04 -21.93
N GLN A 227 -13.96 7.77 -21.81
CA GLN A 227 -15.33 7.32 -21.60
C GLN A 227 -15.66 7.32 -20.11
N ALA A 228 -16.92 7.63 -19.79
CA ALA A 228 -17.44 7.58 -18.42
C ALA A 228 -17.19 6.20 -17.77
N PRO A 229 -16.94 6.13 -16.44
CA PRO A 229 -16.99 7.24 -15.48
C PRO A 229 -15.74 8.14 -15.48
N TYR A 230 -14.71 7.78 -16.25
CA TYR A 230 -13.46 8.51 -16.26
C TYR A 230 -13.54 9.79 -17.09
N THR A 231 -12.87 10.83 -16.62
CA THR A 231 -12.73 12.10 -17.34
C THR A 231 -11.27 12.53 -17.33
N SER A 232 -10.85 13.27 -18.34
CA SER A 232 -9.55 13.95 -18.34
C SER A 232 -9.76 15.45 -18.23
N VAL A 233 -8.75 16.20 -17.81
CA VAL A 233 -8.79 17.67 -17.81
C VAL A 233 -7.43 18.20 -18.23
N ALA A 234 -7.39 19.08 -19.22
CA ALA A 234 -6.19 19.85 -19.54
C ALA A 234 -6.34 21.26 -18.99
N VAL A 235 -5.30 21.77 -18.35
CA VAL A 235 -5.27 23.10 -17.74
C VAL A 235 -3.96 23.81 -17.98
N GLU A 236 -4.05 25.11 -18.19
CA GLU A 236 -2.94 26.06 -18.11
C GLU A 236 -3.19 26.93 -16.88
N VAL A 237 -2.24 26.95 -15.96
CA VAL A 237 -2.40 27.62 -14.66
C VAL A 237 -1.20 28.48 -14.30
N ARG A 238 -1.47 29.55 -13.54
CA ARG A 238 -0.45 30.46 -13.03
C ARG A 238 -0.59 30.66 -11.53
N LYS A 239 0.53 30.68 -10.81
CA LYS A 239 0.58 31.07 -9.39
C LYS A 239 1.74 32.03 -9.16
N GLY A 240 1.43 33.31 -9.00
CA GLY A 240 2.45 34.34 -8.93
C GLY A 240 3.24 34.43 -10.25
N LYS A 241 4.52 34.07 -10.23
CA LYS A 241 5.39 34.06 -11.42
C LYS A 241 5.45 32.71 -12.11
N ASP A 242 4.98 31.65 -11.45
CA ASP A 242 5.10 30.30 -11.95
C ASP A 242 3.93 30.01 -12.89
N HIS A 243 4.23 29.34 -14.00
CA HIS A 243 3.31 29.07 -15.09
C HIS A 243 3.44 27.60 -15.49
N PHE A 244 2.32 26.88 -15.65
CA PHE A 244 2.33 25.43 -15.89
C PHE A 244 1.24 24.99 -16.84
N LEU A 245 1.54 23.95 -17.62
CA LEU A 245 0.56 23.19 -18.39
C LEU A 245 0.41 21.81 -17.77
N ALA A 246 -0.81 21.29 -17.69
CA ALA A 246 -1.07 19.93 -17.25
C ALA A 246 -2.18 19.27 -18.06
N VAL A 247 -2.05 17.98 -18.33
CA VAL A 247 -3.12 17.10 -18.82
C VAL A 247 -3.29 16.00 -17.78
N LEU A 248 -4.42 16.01 -17.09
CA LEU A 248 -4.70 15.21 -15.91
C LEU A 248 -5.74 14.13 -16.23
N THR A 249 -5.59 12.98 -15.59
CA THR A 249 -6.46 11.81 -15.64
C THR A 249 -6.62 11.25 -14.22
N PRO A 250 -7.59 10.36 -13.97
CA PRO A 250 -7.80 9.77 -12.64
C PRO A 250 -6.57 9.02 -12.10
N ASN A 251 -5.69 8.56 -13.00
CA ASN A 251 -4.52 7.74 -12.68
C ASN A 251 -3.20 8.54 -12.75
N GLY A 252 -3.27 9.88 -12.81
CA GLY A 252 -2.10 10.75 -12.88
C GLY A 252 -2.19 11.79 -13.98
N GLY A 253 -1.09 12.52 -14.22
CA GLY A 253 -1.06 13.61 -15.18
C GLY A 253 0.28 13.78 -15.87
N SER A 254 0.26 14.49 -16.99
CA SER A 254 1.44 14.95 -17.71
C SER A 254 1.56 16.46 -17.57
N TYR A 255 2.79 16.95 -17.40
CA TYR A 255 3.08 18.36 -17.22
C TYR A 255 3.94 18.87 -18.39
N GLY A 256 3.62 20.06 -18.88
CA GLY A 256 4.35 20.72 -19.96
C GLY A 256 4.97 22.03 -19.52
N ASP A 257 6.04 22.41 -20.21
CA ASP A 257 6.72 23.70 -20.04
C ASP A 257 6.04 24.75 -20.93
N PRO A 258 5.33 25.74 -20.37
CA PRO A 258 4.60 26.72 -21.15
C PRO A 258 5.49 27.66 -21.96
N ASP A 259 6.80 27.71 -21.70
CA ASP A 259 7.75 28.46 -22.53
C ASP A 259 8.17 27.69 -23.78
N LYS A 260 7.89 26.37 -23.83
CA LYS A 260 8.28 25.49 -24.94
C LYS A 260 7.12 25.00 -25.79
N GLN A 261 5.92 24.91 -25.22
CA GLN A 261 4.74 24.44 -25.92
C GLN A 261 3.47 25.08 -25.37
N THR A 262 2.41 25.03 -26.16
CA THR A 262 1.05 25.42 -25.78
C THR A 262 0.31 24.26 -25.11
N LEU A 263 -0.81 24.55 -24.44
CA LEU A 263 -1.68 23.51 -23.87
C LEU A 263 -2.16 22.52 -24.95
N GLN A 264 -2.46 23.00 -26.17
CA GLN A 264 -2.90 22.15 -27.27
C GLN A 264 -1.78 21.21 -27.75
N GLU A 265 -0.54 21.71 -27.86
CA GLU A 265 0.61 20.89 -28.22
C GLU A 265 0.89 19.81 -27.18
N LEU A 266 0.74 20.11 -25.88
CA LEU A 266 0.81 19.09 -24.82
C LEU A 266 -0.30 18.05 -24.95
N ILE A 267 -1.55 18.46 -25.23
CA ILE A 267 -2.66 17.52 -25.46
C ILE A 267 -2.36 16.60 -26.64
N ASP A 268 -1.86 17.15 -27.74
CA ASP A 268 -1.54 16.39 -28.95
C ASP A 268 -0.36 15.44 -28.71
N GLU A 269 0.63 15.85 -27.92
CA GLU A 269 1.77 15.02 -27.49
C GLU A 269 1.31 13.84 -26.60
N VAL A 270 0.42 14.09 -25.63
CA VAL A 270 -0.19 13.06 -24.78
C VAL A 270 -1.01 12.08 -25.63
N ARG A 271 -1.78 12.58 -26.61
CA ARG A 271 -2.55 11.75 -27.55
C ARG A 271 -1.65 10.92 -28.47
N ALA A 272 -0.47 11.44 -28.83
CA ALA A 272 0.50 10.76 -29.68
C ALA A 272 1.36 9.73 -28.92
N GLY A 273 1.34 9.73 -27.58
CA GLY A 273 2.14 8.83 -26.76
C GLY A 273 3.63 9.14 -26.83
N GLY A 274 4.03 10.40 -26.60
CA GLY A 274 5.41 10.86 -26.71
C GLY A 274 6.46 10.09 -25.87
N PRO A 275 7.75 10.46 -25.95
CA PRO A 275 8.82 9.86 -25.14
C PRO A 275 8.72 10.32 -23.67
N GLY A 276 8.67 9.37 -22.74
CA GLY A 276 8.42 9.61 -21.30
C GLY A 276 7.00 9.24 -20.85
N TYR A 277 6.17 8.80 -21.79
CA TYR A 277 4.78 8.45 -21.53
C TYR A 277 4.68 6.96 -21.20
N THR A 278 4.63 6.65 -19.91
CA THR A 278 4.04 5.38 -19.43
C THR A 278 2.51 5.46 -19.35
N ALA A 279 1.91 6.57 -19.80
CA ALA A 279 0.55 6.55 -20.30
C ALA A 279 0.55 5.68 -21.56
N ALA A 280 0.47 4.37 -21.35
CA ALA A 280 -0.15 3.49 -22.30
C ALA A 280 -1.47 4.18 -22.72
N GLY A 281 -1.47 4.80 -23.92
CA GLY A 281 -2.53 5.70 -24.36
C GLY A 281 -3.88 5.06 -24.11
N PRO A 282 -4.88 5.83 -23.62
CA PRO A 282 -5.90 5.38 -22.67
C PRO A 282 -6.13 3.90 -22.84
N MET A 283 -5.37 3.11 -22.06
CA MET A 283 -5.54 1.68 -22.18
C MET A 283 -7.02 1.44 -21.92
N PRO A 284 -7.73 0.73 -22.80
CA PRO A 284 -8.96 0.13 -22.34
C PRO A 284 -8.57 -0.59 -21.04
N PRO A 285 -9.34 -0.47 -19.96
CA PRO A 285 -9.01 -1.06 -18.67
C PRO A 285 -9.11 -2.58 -18.78
N LEU A 286 -8.23 -3.17 -19.61
CA LEU A 286 -8.17 -4.55 -20.09
C LEU A 286 -7.87 -5.51 -18.97
N TRP A 287 -7.42 -4.99 -17.84
CA TRP A 287 -6.96 -5.70 -16.69
C TRP A 287 -7.22 -4.85 -15.45
N ASP A 288 -7.78 -5.50 -14.43
CA ASP A 288 -7.72 -5.06 -13.04
C ASP A 288 -6.62 -5.84 -12.31
N LEU A 289 -6.26 -5.44 -11.10
CA LEU A 289 -5.45 -6.27 -10.22
C LEU A 289 -6.37 -7.15 -9.36
N GLY A 290 -6.23 -8.46 -9.52
CA GLY A 290 -6.91 -9.43 -8.67
C GLY A 290 -6.13 -9.77 -7.42
N ALA A 291 -6.72 -10.63 -6.61
CA ALA A 291 -6.13 -11.17 -5.39
C ALA A 291 -4.68 -11.65 -5.61
N GLY A 292 -3.75 -11.13 -4.80
CA GLY A 292 -2.33 -11.44 -4.88
C GLY A 292 -1.59 -10.76 -6.05
N GLY A 293 -2.12 -9.65 -6.57
CA GLY A 293 -1.49 -8.80 -7.59
C GLY A 293 -1.45 -9.40 -8.99
N MET A 294 -2.19 -10.50 -9.24
CA MET A 294 -2.28 -11.07 -10.59
C MET A 294 -3.25 -10.25 -11.44
N PRO A 295 -2.94 -9.94 -12.70
CA PRO A 295 -3.87 -9.21 -13.57
C PRO A 295 -5.12 -10.06 -13.85
N VAL A 296 -6.29 -9.46 -13.62
CA VAL A 296 -7.61 -9.98 -13.96
C VAL A 296 -8.02 -9.35 -15.27
N ILE A 297 -7.87 -10.11 -16.35
CA ILE A 297 -8.20 -9.64 -17.69
C ILE A 297 -9.72 -9.50 -17.83
N ARG A 298 -10.19 -8.41 -18.43
CA ARG A 298 -11.62 -8.16 -18.62
C ARG A 298 -12.32 -9.35 -19.28
N PRO A 299 -13.58 -9.64 -18.92
CA PRO A 299 -14.34 -10.75 -19.52
C PRO A 299 -14.57 -10.63 -21.04
N ASP A 300 -14.56 -9.40 -21.57
CA ASP A 300 -14.78 -9.10 -23.00
C ASP A 300 -13.48 -9.11 -23.83
N ALA A 301 -12.32 -9.33 -23.19
CA ALA A 301 -11.05 -9.46 -23.87
C ALA A 301 -10.65 -10.93 -24.06
N GLU A 302 -10.09 -11.28 -25.22
CA GLU A 302 -9.66 -12.65 -25.52
C GLU A 302 -8.18 -12.83 -25.15
N VAL A 303 -7.89 -13.71 -24.19
CA VAL A 303 -6.51 -14.13 -23.89
C VAL A 303 -6.04 -15.10 -24.96
N VAL A 304 -5.26 -14.60 -25.91
CA VAL A 304 -4.68 -15.40 -27.00
C VAL A 304 -3.54 -16.28 -26.50
N ARG A 305 -2.73 -15.75 -25.58
CA ARG A 305 -1.57 -16.48 -25.04
C ARG A 305 -1.20 -15.96 -23.66
N LYS A 306 -0.77 -16.87 -22.80
CA LYS A 306 -0.10 -16.59 -21.52
C LYS A 306 1.32 -17.15 -21.58
N VAL A 307 2.29 -16.41 -21.06
CA VAL A 307 3.67 -16.87 -20.87
C VAL A 307 3.99 -16.72 -19.40
N ASP A 308 4.22 -17.84 -18.72
CA ASP A 308 4.60 -17.85 -17.31
C ASP A 308 6.11 -17.61 -17.18
N ASN A 309 6.46 -16.77 -16.21
CA ASN A 309 7.82 -16.34 -15.89
C ASN A 309 8.70 -15.95 -17.10
N PRO A 310 8.23 -15.08 -18.01
CA PRO A 310 8.96 -14.70 -19.22
C PRO A 310 10.30 -14.01 -18.95
N LEU A 311 10.49 -13.44 -17.76
CA LEU A 311 11.73 -12.79 -17.34
C LEU A 311 12.73 -13.76 -16.67
N GLY A 312 12.34 -15.01 -16.42
CA GLY A 312 13.22 -15.99 -15.76
C GLY A 312 13.55 -15.64 -14.31
N LEU A 313 12.63 -14.98 -13.60
CA LEU A 313 12.83 -14.56 -12.22
C LEU A 313 12.80 -15.78 -11.29
N GLU A 314 13.65 -15.77 -10.27
CA GLU A 314 13.63 -16.78 -9.21
C GLU A 314 12.63 -16.41 -8.11
N PRO A 315 11.94 -17.40 -7.50
CA PRO A 315 11.08 -17.15 -6.34
C PRO A 315 11.82 -16.38 -5.24
N PRO A 316 11.13 -15.48 -4.51
CA PRO A 316 9.68 -15.27 -4.54
C PRO A 316 9.20 -14.32 -5.64
N ARG A 317 10.10 -13.74 -6.44
CA ARG A 317 9.71 -12.93 -7.61
C ARG A 317 9.13 -13.84 -8.69
N ARG A 318 8.14 -13.32 -9.40
CA ARG A 318 7.51 -14.02 -10.53
C ARG A 318 7.20 -13.01 -11.61
N SER A 319 7.06 -13.48 -12.84
CA SER A 319 6.59 -12.64 -13.94
C SER A 319 5.52 -13.37 -14.74
N VAL A 320 4.66 -12.62 -15.42
CA VAL A 320 3.67 -13.18 -16.34
C VAL A 320 3.47 -12.21 -17.50
N ALA A 321 3.42 -12.76 -18.72
CA ALA A 321 3.04 -12.00 -19.89
C ALA A 321 1.77 -12.55 -20.53
N TYR A 322 0.97 -11.64 -21.08
CA TYR A 322 -0.27 -11.94 -21.78
C TYR A 322 -0.26 -11.34 -23.18
N VAL A 323 -0.80 -12.09 -24.14
CA VAL A 323 -1.24 -11.60 -25.45
C VAL A 323 -2.75 -11.54 -25.39
N VAL A 324 -3.32 -10.35 -25.51
CA VAL A 324 -4.76 -10.12 -25.37
C VAL A 324 -5.30 -9.46 -26.62
N ARG A 325 -6.40 -9.98 -27.16
CA ARG A 325 -7.16 -9.33 -28.23
C ARG A 325 -8.33 -8.57 -27.64
N TYR A 326 -8.43 -7.31 -28.02
CA TYR A 326 -9.52 -6.44 -27.62
C TYR A 326 -9.66 -5.30 -28.63
N ASP A 327 -10.90 -4.99 -28.99
CA ASP A 327 -11.24 -3.92 -29.95
C ASP A 327 -10.42 -4.01 -31.26
N ALA A 328 -10.41 -5.19 -31.88
CA ALA A 328 -9.65 -5.53 -33.09
C ALA A 328 -8.12 -5.33 -33.00
N LYS A 329 -7.59 -4.94 -31.84
CA LYS A 329 -6.16 -4.81 -31.56
C LYS A 329 -5.67 -6.02 -30.79
N THR A 330 -4.37 -6.28 -30.92
CA THR A 330 -3.66 -7.23 -30.06
C THR A 330 -2.74 -6.42 -29.15
N TRP A 331 -2.75 -6.73 -27.87
CA TRP A 331 -1.97 -6.09 -26.82
C TRP A 331 -1.02 -7.11 -26.23
N TRP A 332 0.18 -6.66 -25.87
CA TRP A 332 1.13 -7.43 -25.08
C TRP A 332 1.33 -6.72 -23.75
N ALA A 333 1.22 -7.49 -22.69
CA ALA A 333 1.34 -6.97 -21.34
C ALA A 333 2.25 -7.89 -20.52
N LEU A 334 3.09 -7.30 -19.69
CA LEU A 334 4.08 -7.95 -18.86
C LEU A 334 3.96 -7.39 -17.45
N TRP A 335 3.77 -8.28 -16.48
CA TRP A 335 3.85 -7.98 -15.07
C TRP A 335 5.07 -8.67 -14.49
N GLU A 336 5.92 -7.88 -13.86
CA GLU A 336 6.74 -8.38 -12.77
C GLU A 336 5.91 -8.43 -11.49
N LEU A 337 6.17 -9.35 -10.57
CA LEU A 337 5.49 -9.42 -9.28
C LEU A 337 6.54 -9.68 -8.21
N GLY A 338 6.62 -8.75 -7.25
CA GLY A 338 7.50 -8.86 -6.09
C GLY A 338 7.06 -9.95 -5.11
N PRO A 339 7.84 -10.16 -4.03
CA PRO A 339 7.54 -11.17 -2.99
C PRO A 339 6.15 -11.02 -2.37
N SER A 340 5.70 -9.78 -2.17
CA SER A 340 4.37 -9.45 -1.65
C SER A 340 3.25 -9.60 -2.68
N GLY A 341 3.58 -9.75 -3.97
CA GLY A 341 2.64 -9.65 -5.09
C GLY A 341 2.35 -8.21 -5.54
N LEU A 342 2.84 -7.18 -4.84
CA LEU A 342 2.34 -5.80 -4.99
C LEU A 342 3.27 -4.82 -5.71
N ASN A 343 4.49 -5.21 -6.07
CA ASN A 343 5.50 -4.26 -6.58
C ASN A 343 5.99 -4.58 -7.98
N GLY A 344 5.05 -4.82 -8.87
CA GLY A 344 5.34 -5.11 -10.26
C GLY A 344 5.54 -3.89 -11.13
N ALA A 345 6.69 -3.79 -11.80
CA ALA A 345 6.75 -3.00 -13.01
C ALA A 345 5.77 -3.60 -14.03
N GLN A 346 4.80 -2.80 -14.46
CA GLN A 346 3.86 -3.14 -15.52
C GLN A 346 4.35 -2.51 -16.81
N THR A 347 4.61 -3.33 -17.82
CA THR A 347 4.89 -2.84 -19.17
C THR A 347 3.83 -3.36 -20.12
N ILE A 348 3.16 -2.45 -20.82
CA ILE A 348 2.07 -2.78 -21.73
C ILE A 348 2.23 -2.02 -23.02
N ARG A 349 1.93 -2.68 -24.13
CA ARG A 349 1.96 -2.07 -25.45
C ARG A 349 1.01 -2.74 -26.43
N VAL A 350 0.74 -2.05 -27.53
CA VAL A 350 0.10 -2.66 -28.70
C VAL A 350 1.09 -3.60 -29.39
N ALA A 351 0.61 -4.78 -29.79
CA ALA A 351 1.40 -5.77 -30.50
C ALA A 351 1.97 -5.19 -31.79
N LYS A 352 3.20 -5.60 -32.11
CA LYS A 352 3.96 -5.21 -33.30
C LYS A 352 4.39 -3.75 -33.39
N ASP A 353 4.17 -2.97 -32.35
CA ASP A 353 4.73 -1.63 -32.24
C ASP A 353 6.25 -1.72 -31.97
N GLY A 354 7.06 -1.74 -33.03
CA GLY A 354 8.53 -1.80 -32.94
C GLY A 354 9.16 -3.19 -32.79
N TYR A 355 8.37 -4.26 -32.64
CA TYR A 355 8.86 -5.63 -32.47
C TYR A 355 8.14 -6.59 -33.42
N ALA A 356 8.82 -7.58 -33.98
CA ALA A 356 8.17 -8.50 -34.93
C ALA A 356 7.26 -9.54 -34.23
N SER A 357 7.57 -9.90 -32.97
CA SER A 357 6.87 -10.90 -32.19
C SER A 357 6.86 -10.58 -30.69
N ILE A 358 6.03 -11.28 -29.92
CA ILE A 358 6.05 -11.18 -28.45
C ILE A 358 7.39 -11.71 -27.90
N GLU A 359 7.99 -12.71 -28.53
CA GLU A 359 9.31 -13.23 -28.16
C GLU A 359 10.40 -12.17 -28.25
N ASP A 360 10.40 -11.37 -29.33
CA ASP A 360 11.37 -10.28 -29.53
C ASP A 360 11.19 -9.20 -28.45
N TRP A 361 9.94 -8.85 -28.16
CA TRP A 361 9.64 -7.89 -27.09
C TRP A 361 10.06 -8.41 -25.72
N LEU A 362 9.72 -9.67 -25.38
CA LEU A 362 10.14 -10.26 -24.11
C LEU A 362 11.67 -10.44 -24.00
N ALA A 363 12.37 -10.64 -25.12
CA ALA A 363 13.84 -10.68 -25.13
C ALA A 363 14.45 -9.32 -24.79
N ASP A 364 13.88 -8.24 -25.32
CA ASP A 364 14.26 -6.87 -24.97
C ASP A 364 13.95 -6.55 -23.50
N GLN A 365 12.78 -6.93 -22.99
CA GLN A 365 12.44 -6.75 -21.56
C GLN A 365 13.42 -7.51 -20.65
N ARG A 366 13.81 -8.74 -21.00
CA ARG A 366 14.85 -9.48 -20.26
C ARG A 366 16.20 -8.75 -20.25
N ALA A 367 16.58 -8.13 -21.36
CA ALA A 367 17.83 -7.38 -21.45
C ALA A 367 17.84 -6.12 -20.58
N GLN A 368 16.67 -5.56 -20.27
CA GLN A 368 16.53 -4.39 -19.38
C GLN A 368 16.60 -4.76 -17.89
N VAL A 369 16.21 -5.98 -17.52
CA VAL A 369 16.22 -6.46 -16.12
C VAL A 369 17.60 -6.97 -15.69
N ALA A 370 18.50 -7.27 -16.64
CA ALA A 370 19.80 -7.89 -16.38
C ALA A 370 20.90 -6.93 -15.84
N TRP A 371 20.54 -5.73 -15.37
CA TRP A 371 21.47 -4.68 -14.96
C TRP A 371 21.54 -4.47 -13.45
#